data_AF-A0A1C6QMU7-F1
#
_entry.id   AF-A0A1C6QMU7-F1
#
_cell.length_a   1.000
_cell.length_b   1.000
_cell.length_c   1.000
_cell.angle_alpha   90.00
_cell.angle_beta   90.00
_cell.angle_gamma   90.00
#
_symmetry.space_group_name_H-M   'P 1'
#
loop_
_entity.id
_entity.type
_entity.pdbx_description
1 polymer ?
#
loop_
_entity_poly.entity_id
_entity_poly.type
_entity_poly.pdbx_seq_one_letter_code
_entity_poly.pdbx_strand_id
1 'polypeptide(L)'
;MPDEEGMPISNDDVLQRLAATVEQLNELIAARQAEENLRCYTPREAGDLLGKSENWVAEAIQARRVPFTYIGRSPRMTAAHIRHVQQQGEVLPPRRG
;
A
#
# COMPACT_ATOMS: atom_id res chain seq x y z
N MET A 1 26.50 13.82 48.40
CA MET A 1 26.00 13.78 47.02
C MET A 1 25.79 12.30 46.74
N PRO A 2 24.56 11.76 46.85
CA PRO A 2 24.34 10.36 46.50
C PRO A 2 24.25 10.25 44.99
N ASP A 3 24.93 9.22 44.50
CA ASP A 3 25.14 8.91 43.10
C ASP A 3 23.81 8.58 42.40
N GLU A 4 23.62 9.10 41.19
CA GLU A 4 22.53 8.73 40.29
C GLU A 4 22.74 7.29 39.80
N GLU A 5 22.40 6.30 40.64
CA GLU A 5 22.33 4.90 40.22
C GLU A 5 21.23 4.76 39.16
N GLY A 6 21.65 4.53 37.92
CA GLY A 6 20.76 4.31 36.79
C GLY A 6 19.78 3.18 37.06
N MET A 7 18.52 3.53 37.25
CA MET A 7 17.42 2.58 37.43
C MET A 7 17.43 1.58 36.25
N PRO A 8 17.46 0.26 36.50
CA PRO A 8 17.38 -0.71 35.42
C PRO A 8 16.02 -0.54 34.74
N ILE A 9 16.03 -0.26 33.43
CA ILE A 9 14.80 -0.21 32.64
C ILE A 9 14.11 -1.56 32.78
N SER A 10 12.91 -1.57 33.36
CA SER A 10 12.15 -2.81 33.54
C SER A 10 11.75 -3.36 32.17
N ASN A 11 11.70 -4.69 32.04
CA ASN A 11 11.15 -5.32 30.84
C ASN A 11 9.72 -4.84 30.55
N ASP A 12 8.94 -4.54 31.59
CA ASP A 12 7.59 -3.99 31.45
C ASP A 12 7.61 -2.58 30.83
N ASP A 13 8.58 -1.74 31.19
CA ASP A 13 8.75 -0.42 30.58
C ASP A 13 9.14 -0.54 29.10
N VAL A 14 10.02 -1.49 28.78
CA VAL A 14 10.39 -1.78 27.38
C VAL A 14 9.17 -2.25 26.58
N LEU A 15 8.39 -3.17 27.14
CA LEU A 15 7.20 -3.72 26.47
C LEU A 15 6.13 -2.65 26.26
N GLN A 16 5.90 -1.78 27.24
CA GLN A 16 4.97 -0.65 27.11
C GLN A 16 5.42 0.34 26.03
N ARG A 17 6.71 0.69 26.00
CA ARG A 17 7.25 1.59 24.98
C ARG A 17 7.19 0.96 23.59
N LEU A 18 7.44 -0.34 23.47
CA LEU A 18 7.31 -1.07 22.21
C LEU A 18 5.85 -1.09 21.73
N ALA A 19 4.90 -1.40 22.61
CA ALA A 19 3.48 -1.42 22.29
C ALA A 19 3.00 -0.05 21.78
N ALA A 20 3.35 1.03 22.51
CA ALA A 20 3.03 2.40 22.10
C ALA A 20 3.67 2.76 20.74
N THR A 21 4.92 2.33 20.51
CA THR A 21 5.60 2.56 19.22
C THR A 21 4.90 1.83 18.07
N VAL A 22 4.48 0.58 18.29
CA VAL A 22 3.76 -0.21 17.27
C VAL A 22 2.41 0.43 16.93
N GLU A 23 1.68 0.90 17.94
CA GLU A 23 0.41 1.62 17.74
C GLU A 23 0.62 2.89 16.92
N GLN A 24 1.61 3.72 17.29
CA GLN A 24 1.95 4.93 16.55
C GLN A 24 2.38 4.64 15.10
N LEU A 25 3.16 3.57 14.87
CA LEU A 25 3.55 3.17 13.53
C LEU A 25 2.35 2.72 12.70
N ASN A 26 1.41 1.98 13.29
CA ASN A 26 0.18 1.58 12.61
C ASN A 26 -0.66 2.78 12.19
N GLU A 27 -0.79 3.80 13.05
CA GLU A 27 -1.51 5.04 12.72
C GLU A 27 -0.84 5.78 11.54
N LEU A 28 0.49 5.89 11.56
CA LEU A 28 1.24 6.53 10.46
C LEU A 28 1.09 5.76 9.15
N ILE A 29 1.15 4.43 9.19
CA ILE A 29 0.93 3.57 8.02
C ILE A 29 -0.50 3.76 7.49
N ALA A 30 -1.51 3.78 8.35
CA ALA A 30 -2.90 3.97 7.96
C ALA A 30 -3.12 5.34 7.30
N ALA A 31 -2.58 6.41 7.89
CA ALA A 31 -2.62 7.75 7.32
C ALA A 31 -1.94 7.79 5.94
N ARG A 32 -0.76 7.18 5.81
CA ARG A 32 -0.04 7.11 4.54
C ARG A 32 -0.81 6.33 3.46
N GLN A 33 -1.43 5.22 3.82
CA GLN A 33 -2.27 4.45 2.89
C GLN A 33 -3.50 5.25 2.46
N ALA A 34 -4.13 5.99 3.37
CA ALA A 34 -5.24 6.87 3.04
C ALA A 34 -4.81 7.94 2.02
N GLU A 35 -3.66 8.58 2.20
CA GLU A 35 -3.09 9.54 1.24
C GLU A 35 -2.82 8.91 -0.14
N GLU A 36 -2.20 7.72 -0.18
CA GLU A 36 -1.93 7.00 -1.43
C GLU A 36 -3.22 6.64 -2.19
N ASN A 37 -4.31 6.39 -1.45
CA ASN A 37 -5.61 6.08 -2.02
C ASN A 37 -6.35 7.32 -2.58
N LEU A 38 -5.93 8.54 -2.21
CA LEU A 38 -6.48 9.77 -2.81
C LEU A 38 -5.96 10.00 -4.23
N ARG A 39 -4.75 9.54 -4.54
CA ARG A 39 -4.19 9.70 -5.89
C ARG A 39 -4.84 8.70 -6.86
N CYS A 40 -5.34 9.26 -7.95
CA CYS A 40 -5.83 8.52 -9.09
C CYS A 40 -4.85 8.63 -10.26
N TYR A 41 -4.58 7.50 -10.90
CA TYR A 41 -3.65 7.34 -12.00
C TYR A 41 -4.40 7.36 -13.33
N THR A 42 -3.82 8.03 -14.32
CA THR A 42 -4.23 7.92 -15.72
C THR A 42 -3.93 6.52 -16.27
N PRO A 43 -4.56 6.11 -17.39
CA PRO A 43 -4.20 4.84 -18.06
C PRO A 43 -2.70 4.72 -18.38
N ARG A 44 -2.06 5.83 -18.76
CA ARG A 44 -0.61 5.89 -19.00
C ARG A 44 0.20 5.57 -17.75
N GLU A 45 -0.03 6.31 -16.66
CA GLU A 45 0.70 6.11 -15.40
C GLU A 45 0.43 4.71 -14.81
N ALA A 46 -0.80 4.20 -14.95
CA ALA A 46 -1.12 2.83 -14.54
C ALA A 46 -0.37 1.80 -15.38
N GLY A 47 -0.20 2.05 -16.69
CA GLY A 47 0.62 1.23 -17.58
C GLY A 47 2.06 1.18 -17.12
N ASP A 48 2.65 2.34 -16.79
CA ASP A 48 4.02 2.43 -16.28
C ASP A 48 4.20 1.59 -15.00
N LEU A 49 3.23 1.63 -14.08
CA LEU A 49 3.26 0.85 -12.84
C LEU A 49 3.04 -0.66 -13.04
N LEU A 50 2.24 -1.04 -14.04
CA LEU A 50 1.92 -2.44 -14.36
C LEU A 50 2.91 -3.09 -15.33
N GLY A 51 3.86 -2.31 -15.90
CA GLY A 51 4.70 -2.77 -17.00
C GLY A 51 3.90 -3.09 -18.27
N LYS A 52 2.86 -2.31 -18.55
CA LYS A 52 1.96 -2.46 -19.71
C LYS A 52 1.89 -1.16 -20.51
N SER A 53 1.47 -1.25 -21.78
CA SER A 53 1.24 -0.04 -22.57
C SER A 53 -0.04 0.68 -22.14
N GLU A 54 -0.09 2.00 -22.33
CA GLU A 54 -1.30 2.80 -22.11
C GLU A 54 -2.51 2.22 -22.89
N ASN A 55 -2.29 1.81 -24.14
CA ASN A 55 -3.34 1.23 -24.98
C ASN A 55 -3.92 -0.05 -24.37
N TRP A 56 -3.07 -0.94 -23.86
CA TRP A 56 -3.54 -2.16 -23.18
C TRP A 56 -4.44 -1.82 -21.98
N VAL A 57 -4.04 -0.82 -21.18
CA VAL A 57 -4.83 -0.38 -20.02
C VAL A 57 -6.17 0.22 -20.47
N ALA A 58 -6.16 1.08 -21.48
CA ALA A 58 -7.37 1.69 -22.03
C ALA A 58 -8.36 0.64 -22.57
N GLU A 59 -7.87 -0.32 -23.35
CA GLU A 59 -8.67 -1.44 -23.87
C GLU A 59 -9.19 -2.34 -22.75
N ALA A 60 -8.37 -2.63 -21.74
CA ALA A 60 -8.79 -3.44 -20.59
C ALA A 60 -9.90 -2.75 -19.76
N ILE A 61 -9.80 -1.43 -19.59
CA ILE A 61 -10.85 -0.60 -18.95
C ILE A 61 -12.13 -0.62 -19.79
N GLN A 62 -12.02 -0.39 -21.11
CA GLN A 62 -13.16 -0.38 -22.02
C GLN A 62 -13.87 -1.75 -22.05
N ALA A 63 -13.11 -2.83 -22.04
CA ALA A 63 -13.61 -4.20 -21.95
C ALA A 63 -14.05 -4.61 -20.53
N ARG A 64 -13.95 -3.72 -19.53
CA ARG A 64 -14.25 -3.96 -18.11
C ARG A 64 -13.54 -5.19 -17.52
N ARG A 65 -12.32 -5.48 -17.99
CA ARG A 65 -11.48 -6.58 -17.50
C ARG A 65 -10.66 -6.20 -16.26
N VAL A 66 -10.48 -4.91 -16.02
CA VAL A 66 -9.75 -4.37 -14.86
C VAL A 66 -10.60 -3.35 -14.13
N PRO A 67 -10.42 -3.19 -12.80
CA PRO A 67 -11.15 -2.18 -12.03
C PRO A 67 -10.69 -0.77 -12.38
N PHE A 68 -11.65 0.16 -12.43
CA PHE A 68 -11.40 1.58 -12.69
C PHE A 68 -12.51 2.43 -12.06
N THR A 69 -12.28 3.73 -11.98
CA THR A 69 -13.30 4.71 -11.60
C THR A 69 -13.33 5.86 -12.62
N TYR A 70 -14.42 6.61 -12.66
CA TYR A 70 -14.49 7.86 -13.42
C TYR A 70 -14.25 9.04 -12.49
N ILE A 71 -13.30 9.90 -12.87
CA ILE A 71 -13.17 11.25 -12.30
C ILE A 71 -13.58 12.24 -13.40
N GLY A 72 -14.72 12.88 -13.20
CA GLY A 72 -15.42 13.58 -14.27
C GLY A 72 -15.85 12.58 -15.36
N ARG A 73 -15.33 12.72 -16.58
CA ARG A 73 -15.56 11.81 -17.71
C ARG A 73 -14.35 10.96 -18.09
N SER A 74 -13.25 11.09 -17.35
CA SER A 74 -12.00 10.39 -17.65
C SER A 74 -11.86 9.15 -16.77
N PRO A 75 -11.55 7.98 -17.35
CA PRO A 75 -11.24 6.80 -16.55
C PRO A 75 -9.91 6.99 -15.81
N ARG A 76 -9.88 6.51 -14.57
CA ARG A 76 -8.74 6.54 -13.66
C ARG A 76 -8.64 5.23 -12.89
N MET A 77 -7.43 4.91 -12.45
CA MET A 77 -7.16 3.76 -11.57
C MET A 77 -6.69 4.28 -10.22
N THR A 78 -7.16 3.70 -9.12
CA THR A 78 -6.59 3.95 -7.79
C THR A 78 -5.39 3.03 -7.58
N ALA A 79 -4.59 3.29 -6.55
CA ALA A 79 -3.53 2.36 -6.14
C ALA A 79 -4.10 0.95 -5.85
N ALA A 80 -5.28 0.86 -5.24
CA ALA A 80 -5.95 -0.41 -4.98
C ALA A 80 -6.32 -1.16 -6.27
N HIS A 81 -6.80 -0.45 -7.31
CA HIS A 81 -7.09 -1.06 -8.60
C HIS A 81 -5.84 -1.66 -9.25
N ILE A 82 -4.72 -0.93 -9.22
CA ILE A 82 -3.45 -1.39 -9.79
C ILE A 82 -2.94 -2.63 -9.03
N ARG A 83 -2.96 -2.60 -7.70
CA ARG A 83 -2.58 -3.75 -6.86
C ARG A 83 -3.44 -4.98 -7.17
N HIS A 84 -4.75 -4.79 -7.36
CA HIS A 84 -5.65 -5.89 -7.74
C HIS A 84 -5.27 -6.53 -9.08
N VAL A 85 -4.95 -5.71 -10.10
CA VAL A 85 -4.53 -6.23 -11.41
C VAL A 85 -3.23 -7.03 -11.31
N GLN A 86 -2.27 -6.58 -10.50
CA GLN A 86 -1.03 -7.34 -10.27
C GLN A 86 -1.30 -8.71 -9.64
N GLN A 87 -2.17 -8.75 -8.62
CA GLN A 87 -2.52 -9.98 -7.90
C GLN A 87 -3.25 -11.01 -8.80
N GLN A 88 -4.09 -10.56 -9.73
CA GLN A 88 -4.79 -11.49 -10.64
C GLN A 88 -3.84 -12.20 -11.62
N GLY A 89 -2.70 -11.59 -11.95
CA GLY A 89 -1.70 -12.18 -12.84
C GLY A 89 -0.62 -12.99 -12.12
N GLU A 90 -0.68 -13.10 -10.80
CA GLU A 90 0.38 -13.71 -10.00
C GLU A 90 0.36 -15.24 -10.13
N VAL A 91 1.47 -15.80 -10.63
CA VAL A 91 1.71 -17.25 -10.67
C VAL A 91 2.77 -17.55 -9.62
N LEU A 92 2.33 -18.15 -8.51
CA LEU A 92 3.24 -18.56 -7.44
C LEU A 92 4.02 -19.81 -7.86
N PRO A 93 5.34 -19.87 -7.59
CA PRO A 93 6.09 -21.10 -7.83
C PRO A 93 5.50 -22.24 -6.96
N PRO A 94 5.51 -23.49 -7.46
CA PRO A 94 5.05 -24.62 -6.66
C PRO A 94 5.89 -24.69 -5.37
N ARG A 95 5.22 -24.88 -4.22
CA ARG A 95 5.90 -25.13 -2.95
C ARG A 95 6.78 -26.37 -3.14
N ARG A 96 8.11 -26.21 -3.03
CA ARG A 96 9.00 -27.35 -2.84
C ARG A 96 8.73 -27.92 -1.45
N GLY A 97 8.18 -29.12 -1.40
CA GLY A 97 8.11 -29.94 -0.18
C GLY A 97 9.46 -30.56 0.14
#